data_AF-A0A3A5QD78-F1
#
_entry.id   AF-A0A3A5QD78-F1
#
_cell.length_a   1.000
_cell.length_b   1.000
_cell.length_c   1.000
_cell.angle_alpha   90.00
_cell.angle_beta   90.00
_cell.angle_gamma   90.00
#
_symmetry.space_group_name_H-M   'P 1'
#
loop_
_entity.id
_entity.type
_entity.pdbx_description
1 polymer ?
#
loop_
_entity_poly.entity_id
_entity_poly.type
_entity_poly.pdbx_seq_one_letter_code
_entity_poly.pdbx_strand_id
1 'polypeptide(L)'
;MFLEQKSIKNIEEKLEKEIKKQSLGLPIEFFIVLSNFYPEEKEENLDSIAKQNLKEGKKDFAGYYQIPFQTLIDQELVRMTIFVDDSASVTTDQDLKKAVKKLDASKLPDGAYSFYYSNRKDDSDDTLRYSFKVKDGQVVFYEDQQDGLEDQN
;
A
#
# COMPACT_ATOMS: atom_id res chain seq x y z
N MET A 1 -21.60 4.84 17.55
CA MET A 1 -22.18 4.19 16.35
C MET A 1 -21.02 3.82 15.45
N PHE A 2 -20.68 2.53 15.36
CA PHE A 2 -19.57 2.05 14.54
C PHE A 2 -20.02 2.05 13.06
N LEU A 3 -19.32 2.78 12.20
CA LEU A 3 -19.48 2.65 10.76
C LEU A 3 -18.70 1.40 10.36
N GLU A 4 -19.43 0.36 9.92
CA GLU A 4 -18.85 -0.94 9.60
C GLU A 4 -17.65 -0.80 8.65
N GLN A 5 -16.64 -1.65 8.88
CA GLN A 5 -15.45 -1.91 8.04
C GLN A 5 -15.76 -2.29 6.57
N LYS A 6 -17.04 -2.29 6.16
CA LYS A 6 -17.54 -2.53 4.80
C LYS A 6 -16.97 -1.56 3.77
N SER A 7 -16.60 -0.33 4.16
CA SER A 7 -16.03 0.68 3.25
C SER A 7 -14.66 0.26 2.69
N ILE A 8 -13.74 -0.18 3.56
CA ILE A 8 -12.38 -0.58 3.16
C ILE A 8 -12.43 -1.81 2.27
N LYS A 9 -13.24 -2.81 2.63
CA LYS A 9 -13.37 -4.04 1.85
C LYS A 9 -13.77 -3.75 0.40
N ASN A 10 -14.72 -2.83 0.19
CA ASN A 10 -15.14 -2.42 -1.15
C ASN A 10 -14.00 -1.73 -1.93
N ILE A 11 -13.16 -0.95 -1.24
CA ILE A 11 -11.98 -0.29 -1.83
C ILE A 11 -10.94 -1.35 -2.22
N GLU A 12 -10.62 -2.27 -1.32
CA GLU A 12 -9.69 -3.38 -1.57
C GLU A 12 -10.14 -4.23 -2.75
N GLU A 13 -11.40 -4.65 -2.79
CA GLU A 13 -11.96 -5.44 -3.89
C GLU A 13 -11.91 -4.69 -5.23
N LYS A 14 -12.14 -3.37 -5.23
CA LYS A 14 -12.07 -2.54 -6.44
C LYS A 14 -10.64 -2.44 -6.95
N LEU A 15 -9.70 -2.13 -6.05
CA LEU A 15 -8.28 -1.99 -6.41
C LEU A 15 -7.67 -3.33 -6.84
N GLU A 16 -8.00 -4.41 -6.14
CA GLU A 16 -7.58 -5.77 -6.53
C GLU A 16 -8.01 -6.10 -7.96
N LYS A 17 -9.28 -5.84 -8.29
CA LYS A 17 -9.81 -6.07 -9.64
C LYS A 17 -9.11 -5.22 -10.70
N GLU A 18 -8.78 -3.97 -10.41
CA GLU A 18 -8.04 -3.13 -11.37
C GLU A 18 -6.60 -3.61 -11.55
N ILE A 19 -5.92 -4.06 -10.49
CA ILE A 19 -4.54 -4.55 -10.55
C ILE A 19 -4.46 -5.90 -11.27
N LYS A 20 -5.35 -6.85 -10.95
CA LYS A 20 -5.39 -8.19 -11.57
C LYS A 20 -5.69 -8.19 -13.07
N LYS A 21 -6.28 -7.12 -13.61
CA LYS A 21 -6.50 -6.96 -15.06
C LYS A 21 -5.23 -6.65 -15.84
N GLN A 22 -4.18 -6.17 -15.17
CA GLN A 22 -2.96 -5.72 -15.81
C GLN A 22 -2.00 -6.88 -16.11
N SER A 23 -1.21 -6.74 -17.17
CA SER A 23 -0.19 -7.73 -17.54
C SER A 23 1.14 -7.40 -16.87
N LEU A 24 1.25 -7.73 -15.57
CA LEU A 24 2.40 -7.37 -14.73
C LEU A 24 3.56 -8.37 -14.85
N GLY A 25 3.34 -9.51 -15.49
CA GLY A 25 4.34 -10.58 -15.59
C GLY A 25 4.54 -11.40 -14.31
N LEU A 26 3.76 -11.12 -13.26
CA LEU A 26 3.65 -11.92 -12.06
C LEU A 26 2.15 -12.16 -11.75
N PRO A 27 1.77 -13.38 -11.33
CA PRO A 27 0.43 -13.65 -10.85
C PRO A 27 0.18 -12.93 -9.52
N ILE A 28 -0.96 -12.25 -9.41
CA ILE A 28 -1.37 -11.53 -8.19
C ILE A 28 -2.35 -12.39 -7.41
N GLU A 29 -2.04 -12.67 -6.15
CA GLU A 29 -2.88 -13.45 -5.23
C GLU A 29 -4.05 -12.61 -4.71
N PHE A 30 -3.75 -11.49 -4.04
CA PHE A 30 -4.74 -10.56 -3.49
C PHE A 30 -4.15 -9.17 -3.20
N PHE A 31 -5.02 -8.21 -2.87
CA PHE A 31 -4.64 -6.87 -2.45
C PHE A 31 -5.23 -6.56 -1.06
N ILE A 32 -4.44 -5.90 -0.20
CA ILE A 32 -4.90 -5.48 1.13
C ILE A 32 -4.25 -4.16 1.55
N VAL A 33 -4.98 -3.37 2.32
CA VAL A 33 -4.48 -2.16 2.98
C VAL A 33 -3.97 -2.54 4.37
N LEU A 34 -2.65 -2.46 4.58
CA LEU A 34 -2.02 -2.74 5.87
C LEU A 34 -1.68 -1.45 6.60
N SER A 35 -1.77 -1.43 7.93
CA SER A 35 -1.28 -0.30 8.73
C SER A 35 0.26 -0.23 8.70
N ASN A 36 0.81 0.98 8.72
CA ASN A 36 2.26 1.24 8.69
C ASN A 36 2.89 1.53 10.09
N PHE A 37 2.16 1.40 11.21
CA PHE A 37 2.68 1.73 12.57
C PHE A 37 2.95 0.53 13.48
N TYR A 38 3.89 0.75 14.40
CA TYR A 38 4.10 -0.04 15.59
C TYR A 38 3.02 0.26 16.66
N PRO A 39 2.67 -0.71 17.53
CA PRO A 39 1.58 -0.59 18.51
C PRO A 39 1.66 0.61 19.47
N GLU A 40 2.87 1.07 19.81
CA GLU A 40 3.08 2.07 20.86
C GLU A 40 2.97 3.52 20.35
N GLU A 41 3.33 3.79 19.09
CA GLU A 41 3.16 5.09 18.42
C GLU A 41 1.69 5.40 18.06
N LYS A 42 0.81 4.44 18.35
CA LYS A 42 -0.48 4.21 17.69
C LYS A 42 -1.64 4.92 18.35
N GLU A 43 -1.70 5.03 19.67
CA GLU A 43 -2.90 5.58 20.32
C GLU A 43 -2.95 7.10 20.25
N GLU A 44 -1.92 7.82 20.71
CA GLU A 44 -1.96 9.28 20.80
C GLU A 44 -2.11 9.97 19.42
N ASN A 45 -1.42 9.46 18.40
CA ASN A 45 -1.48 10.00 17.04
C ASN A 45 -2.85 9.75 16.39
N LEU A 46 -3.40 8.54 16.50
CA LEU A 46 -4.71 8.23 15.92
C LEU A 46 -5.84 8.97 16.65
N ASP A 47 -5.73 9.15 17.96
CA ASP A 47 -6.70 9.91 18.76
C ASP A 47 -6.76 11.39 18.34
N SER A 48 -5.58 11.99 18.11
CA SER A 48 -5.46 13.38 17.65
C SER A 48 -6.10 13.55 16.26
N ILE A 49 -5.76 12.65 15.33
CA ILE A 49 -6.28 12.66 13.96
C ILE A 49 -7.80 12.45 13.92
N ALA A 50 -8.32 11.50 14.70
CA ALA A 50 -9.75 11.25 14.78
C ALA A 50 -10.52 12.47 15.32
N LYS A 51 -10.02 13.10 16.39
CA LYS A 51 -10.62 14.33 16.96
C LYS A 51 -10.65 15.47 15.94
N GLN A 52 -9.59 15.63 15.16
CA GLN A 52 -9.53 16.67 14.14
C GLN A 52 -10.49 16.40 12.97
N ASN A 53 -10.53 15.17 12.45
CA ASN A 53 -11.43 14.81 11.36
C ASN A 53 -12.91 14.94 11.71
N LEU A 54 -13.28 14.66 12.97
CA LEU A 54 -14.64 14.90 13.48
C LEU A 54 -15.00 16.38 13.47
N LYS A 55 -14.07 17.28 13.85
CA LYS A 55 -14.27 18.73 13.75
C LYS A 55 -14.45 19.19 12.29
N GLU A 56 -13.76 18.53 11.37
CA GLU A 56 -13.82 18.81 9.92
C GLU A 56 -15.03 18.17 9.22
N GLY A 57 -15.83 17.34 9.92
CA GLY A 57 -17.07 16.78 9.40
C GLY A 57 -16.91 15.67 8.36
N LYS A 58 -15.73 15.01 8.28
CA LYS A 58 -15.47 13.88 7.37
C LYS A 58 -16.35 12.67 7.74
N LYS A 59 -16.64 11.76 6.80
CA LYS A 59 -17.67 10.70 6.98
C LYS A 59 -17.29 9.32 6.43
N ASP A 60 -16.16 9.18 5.77
CA ASP A 60 -15.70 8.04 4.98
C ASP A 60 -14.61 7.23 5.72
N PHE A 61 -14.96 6.62 6.85
CA PHE A 61 -13.99 6.13 7.82
C PHE A 61 -13.53 4.66 7.67
N ALA A 62 -12.41 4.35 8.35
CA ALA A 62 -11.74 3.06 8.40
C ALA A 62 -11.20 2.74 9.82
N GLY A 63 -11.56 1.58 10.41
CA GLY A 63 -10.99 1.06 11.67
C GLY A 63 -11.70 1.46 12.97
N TYR A 64 -11.05 1.19 14.12
CA TYR A 64 -11.55 1.51 15.48
C TYR A 64 -11.67 3.02 15.71
N TYR A 65 -10.71 3.78 15.19
CA TYR A 65 -10.75 5.23 15.11
C TYR A 65 -11.42 5.55 13.78
N GLN A 66 -12.52 6.30 13.81
CA GLN A 66 -13.18 6.76 12.59
C GLN A 66 -12.25 7.74 11.85
N ILE A 67 -11.28 7.22 11.09
CA ILE A 67 -10.31 8.01 10.32
C ILE A 67 -10.59 7.77 8.83
N PRO A 68 -10.73 8.83 8.03
CA PRO A 68 -10.98 8.69 6.61
C PRO A 68 -9.88 7.92 5.88
N PHE A 69 -10.25 7.10 4.91
CA PHE A 69 -9.26 6.32 4.15
C PHE A 69 -8.23 7.20 3.45
N GLN A 70 -8.66 8.33 2.87
CA GLN A 70 -7.73 9.29 2.27
C GLN A 70 -6.76 9.87 3.31
N THR A 71 -7.23 10.15 4.53
CA THR A 71 -6.35 10.61 5.61
C THR A 71 -5.35 9.54 6.04
N LEU A 72 -5.73 8.26 6.01
CA LEU A 72 -4.78 7.17 6.25
C LEU A 72 -3.67 7.16 5.19
N ILE A 73 -3.99 7.43 3.94
CA ILE A 73 -3.02 7.53 2.84
C ILE A 73 -2.13 8.76 2.99
N ASP A 74 -2.72 9.94 3.16
CA ASP A 74 -2.02 11.23 3.17
C ASP A 74 -1.00 11.34 4.31
N GLN A 75 -1.31 10.71 5.44
CA GLN A 75 -0.47 10.65 6.63
C GLN A 75 0.49 9.43 6.59
N GLU A 76 0.57 8.72 5.46
CA GLU A 76 1.33 7.48 5.24
C GLU A 76 1.05 6.39 6.30
N LEU A 77 -0.17 6.43 6.87
CA LEU A 77 -0.64 5.56 7.94
C LEU A 77 -0.94 4.13 7.49
N VAL A 78 -1.08 3.95 6.19
CA VAL A 78 -1.31 2.66 5.56
C VAL A 78 -0.38 2.44 4.38
N ARG A 79 -0.22 1.17 4.03
CA ARG A 79 0.46 0.70 2.83
C ARG A 79 -0.45 -0.22 2.05
N MET A 80 -0.61 0.11 0.78
CA MET A 80 -1.32 -0.69 -0.20
C MET A 80 -0.42 -1.86 -0.63
N THR A 81 -0.76 -3.08 -0.20
CA THR A 81 0.10 -4.26 -0.41
C THR A 81 -0.51 -5.18 -1.45
N ILE A 82 0.27 -5.47 -2.50
CA ILE A 82 -0.07 -6.37 -3.60
C ILE A 82 0.67 -7.68 -3.34
N PHE A 83 -0.07 -8.75 -3.07
CA PHE A 83 0.50 -10.08 -2.82
C PHE A 83 0.70 -10.81 -4.14
N VAL A 84 1.92 -11.27 -4.38
CA VAL A 84 2.29 -12.11 -5.51
C VAL A 84 2.04 -13.56 -5.11
N ASP A 85 1.39 -14.30 -6.00
CA ASP A 85 1.07 -15.70 -5.81
C ASP A 85 2.35 -16.56 -5.76
N ASP A 86 2.38 -17.52 -4.84
CA ASP A 86 3.56 -18.37 -4.58
C ASP A 86 3.89 -19.34 -5.73
N SER A 87 2.98 -19.53 -6.69
CA SER A 87 3.26 -20.24 -7.93
C SER A 87 4.35 -19.57 -8.77
N ALA A 88 4.52 -18.24 -8.63
CA ALA A 88 5.58 -17.49 -9.27
C ALA A 88 6.97 -17.98 -8.83
N SER A 89 7.96 -17.79 -9.69
CA SER A 89 9.38 -18.02 -9.38
C SER A 89 10.07 -16.67 -9.17
N VAL A 90 9.74 -16.00 -8.07
CA VAL A 90 10.39 -14.75 -7.66
C VAL A 90 11.59 -15.12 -6.80
N THR A 91 12.79 -14.74 -7.22
CA THR A 91 14.04 -15.03 -6.48
C THR A 91 14.69 -13.77 -5.93
N THR A 92 14.32 -12.60 -6.45
CA THR A 92 14.89 -11.30 -6.04
C THR A 92 13.83 -10.21 -5.99
N ASP A 93 14.12 -9.14 -5.25
CA ASP A 93 13.35 -7.91 -5.27
C ASP A 93 13.33 -7.26 -6.67
N GLN A 94 14.35 -7.49 -7.49
CA GLN A 94 14.41 -7.01 -8.88
C GLN A 94 13.32 -7.61 -9.76
N ASP A 95 12.87 -8.84 -9.49
CA ASP A 95 11.74 -9.42 -10.22
C ASP A 95 10.42 -8.74 -9.87
N LEU A 96 10.26 -8.33 -8.60
CA LEU A 96 9.14 -7.49 -8.17
C LEU A 96 9.24 -6.08 -8.79
N LYS A 97 10.44 -5.48 -8.85
CA LYS A 97 10.68 -4.18 -9.53
C LYS A 97 10.28 -4.22 -11.00
N LYS A 98 10.56 -5.32 -11.72
CA LYS A 98 10.13 -5.50 -13.12
C LYS A 98 8.60 -5.49 -13.26
N ALA A 99 7.88 -6.09 -12.31
CA ALA A 99 6.41 -6.05 -12.31
C ALA A 99 5.88 -4.64 -12.00
N VAL A 100 6.49 -3.94 -11.05
CA VAL A 100 6.16 -2.54 -10.72
C VAL A 100 6.36 -1.62 -11.93
N LYS A 101 7.42 -1.80 -12.73
CA LYS A 101 7.64 -1.03 -13.98
C LYS A 101 6.54 -1.22 -15.04
N LYS A 102 5.74 -2.28 -14.95
CA LYS A 102 4.61 -2.57 -15.86
C LYS A 102 3.26 -2.14 -15.29
N LEU A 103 3.22 -1.67 -14.04
CA LEU A 103 2.01 -1.26 -13.36
C LEU A 103 1.50 0.07 -13.95
N ASP A 104 0.31 0.04 -14.53
CA ASP A 104 -0.47 1.24 -14.83
C ASP A 104 -1.12 1.74 -13.53
N ALA A 105 -0.56 2.81 -12.99
CA ALA A 105 -1.01 3.41 -11.73
C ALA A 105 -2.09 4.50 -11.93
N SER A 106 -2.56 4.76 -13.16
CA SER A 106 -3.46 5.88 -13.47
C SER A 106 -4.80 5.84 -12.73
N LYS A 107 -5.21 4.66 -12.24
CA LYS A 107 -6.45 4.44 -11.49
C LYS A 107 -6.22 4.09 -10.02
N LEU A 108 -4.97 4.11 -9.57
CA LEU A 108 -4.61 3.85 -8.18
C LEU A 108 -4.58 5.17 -7.41
N PRO A 109 -5.03 5.20 -6.13
CA PRO A 109 -4.82 6.37 -5.30
C PRO A 109 -3.33 6.62 -5.08
N ASP A 110 -2.98 7.86 -4.82
CA ASP A 110 -1.64 8.21 -4.37
C ASP A 110 -1.29 7.48 -3.07
N GLY A 111 -0.01 7.35 -2.77
CA GLY A 111 0.48 6.85 -1.48
C GLY A 111 1.49 5.72 -1.57
N ALA A 112 1.73 5.06 -0.44
CA ALA A 112 2.74 4.03 -0.29
C ALA A 112 2.22 2.66 -0.72
N TYR A 113 2.95 2.00 -1.62
CA TYR A 113 2.65 0.65 -2.10
C TYR A 113 3.79 -0.31 -1.83
N SER A 114 3.48 -1.61 -1.89
CA SER A 114 4.50 -2.64 -2.05
C SER A 114 3.98 -3.87 -2.78
N PHE A 115 4.82 -4.46 -3.62
CA PHE A 115 4.69 -5.87 -3.96
C PHE A 115 5.29 -6.70 -2.84
N TYR A 116 4.59 -7.75 -2.43
CA TYR A 116 5.02 -8.69 -1.41
C TYR A 116 4.95 -10.11 -1.98
N TYR A 117 6.00 -10.89 -1.76
CA TYR A 117 6.07 -12.29 -2.12
C TYR A 117 6.56 -13.08 -0.91
N SER A 118 5.93 -14.22 -0.66
CA SER A 118 6.35 -15.19 0.35
C SER A 118 6.54 -16.51 -0.37
N ASN A 119 7.78 -16.99 -0.39
CA ASN A 119 8.06 -18.32 -0.89
C ASN A 119 7.54 -19.33 0.14
N ARG A 120 6.70 -20.28 -0.31
CA ARG A 120 6.18 -21.36 0.53
C ARG A 120 6.59 -22.74 0.03
N LYS A 121 7.49 -22.81 -0.96
CA LYS A 121 7.81 -24.06 -1.67
C LYS A 121 8.75 -24.99 -0.90
N ASP A 122 9.49 -24.49 0.09
CA ASP A 122 10.58 -25.22 0.74
C ASP A 122 10.66 -25.05 2.28
N ASP A 123 9.52 -24.85 2.95
CA ASP A 123 9.43 -24.55 4.40
C ASP A 123 10.31 -23.36 4.84
N SER A 124 10.80 -22.55 3.89
CA SER A 124 11.50 -21.30 4.14
C SER A 124 10.48 -20.19 4.40
N ASP A 125 10.73 -19.34 5.40
CA ASP A 125 9.98 -18.09 5.61
C ASP A 125 10.55 -16.95 4.74
N ASP A 126 11.05 -17.29 3.54
CA ASP A 126 11.69 -16.33 2.66
C ASP A 126 10.65 -15.38 2.08
N THR A 127 10.78 -14.11 2.47
CA THR A 127 9.88 -13.04 2.04
C THR A 127 10.65 -11.99 1.28
N LEU A 128 10.07 -11.55 0.17
CA LEU A 128 10.60 -10.48 -0.67
C LEU A 128 9.56 -9.37 -0.72
N ARG A 129 10.05 -8.14 -0.64
CA ARG A 129 9.20 -6.95 -0.74
C ARG A 129 9.89 -5.91 -1.59
N TYR A 130 9.14 -5.31 -2.51
CA TYR A 130 9.58 -4.12 -3.23
C TYR A 130 8.58 -2.98 -3.01
N SER A 131 9.05 -1.92 -2.37
CA SER A 131 8.22 -0.76 -2.03
C SER A 131 8.38 0.34 -3.06
N PHE A 132 7.30 1.06 -3.34
CA PHE A 132 7.27 2.21 -4.26
C PHE A 132 6.15 3.17 -3.83
N LYS A 133 6.10 4.36 -4.43
CA LYS A 133 4.97 5.28 -4.28
C LYS A 133 4.16 5.37 -5.56
N VAL A 134 2.87 5.65 -5.44
CA VAL A 134 2.06 6.18 -6.53
C VAL A 134 1.84 7.67 -6.25
N LYS A 135 2.03 8.48 -7.29
CA LYS A 135 1.75 9.92 -7.25
C LYS A 135 1.28 10.39 -8.61
N ASP A 136 0.17 11.12 -8.65
CA ASP A 136 -0.39 11.70 -9.87
C ASP A 136 -0.61 10.63 -10.97
N GLY A 137 -1.05 9.43 -10.55
CA GLY A 137 -1.29 8.29 -11.43
C GLY A 137 -0.04 7.61 -11.99
N GLN A 138 1.15 7.93 -11.46
CA GLN A 138 2.43 7.37 -11.90
C GLN A 138 3.16 6.65 -10.76
N VAL A 139 3.97 5.65 -11.11
CA VAL A 139 4.87 4.98 -10.19
C VAL A 139 6.10 5.85 -9.96
N VAL A 140 6.45 6.05 -8.68
CA VAL A 140 7.67 6.74 -8.25
C VAL A 140 8.52 5.74 -7.44
N PHE A 141 9.72 5.44 -7.94
CA PHE A 141 10.67 4.58 -7.25
C PHE A 141 11.45 5.39 -6.20
N TYR A 142 11.72 4.78 -5.04
CA TYR A 142 12.47 5.46 -3.97
C TYR A 142 13.93 5.76 -4.36
N GLU A 143 14.54 4.90 -5.18
CA GLU A 143 15.91 5.10 -5.69
C GLU A 143 16.00 6.35 -6.58
N ASP A 144 14.96 6.63 -7.37
CA ASP A 144 14.88 7.80 -8.25
C ASP A 144 14.69 9.12 -7.47
N GLN A 145 14.43 9.05 -6.15
CA GLN A 145 14.31 10.22 -5.28
C GLN A 145 15.66 10.71 -4.73
N GLN A 146 16.73 9.92 -4.87
CA GLN A 146 18.08 10.31 -4.39
C GLN A 146 18.87 11.14 -5.40
N ASP A 147 18.48 11.18 -6.68
CA ASP A 147 19.23 11.85 -7.76
C ASP A 147 19.06 13.40 -7.78
N GLY A 148 18.51 13.97 -6.71
CA GLY A 148 18.30 15.42 -6.51
C GLY A 148 19.10 16.03 -5.37
N LEU A 149 19.96 15.26 -4.69
CA LEU A 149 20.92 15.77 -3.72
C LEU A 149 22.30 15.81 -4.41
N GLU A 150 22.48 16.75 -5.34
CA GLU A 150 23.83 17.15 -5.77
C GLU A 150 24.64 17.55 -4.54
N ASP A 151 25.83 16.97 -4.44
CA ASP A 151 26.82 17.19 -3.38
C ASP A 151 26.97 18.69 -3.04
N GLN A 152 26.45 19.08 -1.88
CA GLN A 152 26.97 20.24 -1.15
C GLN A 152 27.93 19.73 -0.07
N ASN A 153 29.18 19.48 -0.47
CA ASN A 153 30.40 19.90 0.24
C ASN A 153 31.68 19.44 -0.47
#